data_AF-A0A2A4VZQ3-F1
#
_entry.id   AF-A0A2A4VZQ3-F1
#
_cell.length_a   1.000
_cell.length_b   1.000
_cell.length_c   1.000
_cell.angle_alpha   90.00
_cell.angle_beta   90.00
_cell.angle_gamma   90.00
#
_symmetry.space_group_name_H-M   'P 1'
#
loop_
_entity.id
_entity.type
_entity.pdbx_description
1 polymer ?
#
loop_
_entity_poly.entity_id
_entity_poly.type
_entity_poly.pdbx_seq_one_letter_code
_entity_poly.pdbx_strand_id
1 'polypeptide(L)'
;MRKAKDYIFPGFMLFASTTLLVIGVPRFLAELMLVPGTPIYERISSGENVSDEDLDVLEQSRVQAIGFVEHPRSYTDLGLVYLLKASRTADPSEKLRYADLAIENLKTGLGLAPLNTFAWLRLSSVYILKGEEFHSEALDAWRKSVATARFEPFVFTSRLHVGIMLYAVMSTEDVTLLRVQTELAYNWNRGKVRAYGRQNGLMPWLKFLGPQAEAAQRYLNS
;
A
#
# COMPACT_ATOMS: atom_id res chain seq x y z
N MET A 1 47.08 -0.06 -39.10
CA MET A 1 46.17 0.21 -37.96
C MET A 1 44.91 1.03 -38.29
N ARG A 2 44.69 1.56 -39.51
CA ARG A 2 43.44 2.32 -39.84
C ARG A 2 42.17 1.46 -39.93
N LYS A 3 42.24 0.25 -40.52
CA LYS A 3 41.06 -0.64 -40.72
C LYS A 3 40.37 -1.11 -39.44
N ALA A 4 41.03 -1.08 -38.29
CA ALA A 4 40.42 -1.50 -37.03
C ALA A 4 39.38 -0.48 -36.51
N LYS A 5 39.50 0.81 -36.85
CA LYS A 5 38.56 1.84 -36.42
C LYS A 5 37.24 1.80 -37.17
N ASP A 6 37.22 1.29 -38.39
CA ASP A 6 36.04 1.32 -39.27
C ASP A 6 34.94 0.33 -38.82
N TYR A 7 35.28 -0.70 -38.04
CA TYR A 7 34.31 -1.69 -37.53
C TYR A 7 33.81 -1.42 -36.10
N ILE A 8 34.52 -0.58 -35.34
CA ILE A 8 34.16 -0.32 -33.94
C ILE A 8 32.81 0.38 -33.83
N PHE A 9 32.55 1.36 -34.71
CA PHE A 9 31.32 2.15 -34.64
C PHE A 9 30.05 1.35 -35.04
N PRO A 10 30.02 0.60 -36.18
CA PRO A 10 28.87 -0.25 -36.51
C PRO A 10 28.64 -1.36 -35.47
N GLY A 11 29.72 -1.96 -34.94
CA GLY A 11 29.63 -2.98 -33.90
C GLY A 11 28.99 -2.45 -32.62
N PHE A 12 29.41 -1.26 -32.18
CA PHE A 12 28.81 -0.57 -31.03
C PHE A 12 27.33 -0.26 -31.25
N MET A 13 26.94 0.25 -32.42
CA MET A 13 25.54 0.56 -32.75
C MET A 13 24.65 -0.69 -32.73
N LEU A 14 25.11 -1.79 -33.32
CA LEU A 14 24.38 -3.05 -33.33
C LEU A 14 24.21 -3.61 -31.91
N PHE A 15 25.29 -3.57 -31.12
CA PHE A 15 25.27 -4.00 -29.73
C PHE A 15 24.28 -3.16 -28.91
N ALA A 16 24.39 -1.83 -28.95
CA ALA A 16 23.50 -0.93 -28.25
C ALA A 16 22.03 -1.13 -28.65
N SER A 17 21.74 -1.26 -29.95
CA SER A 17 20.38 -1.49 -30.45
C SER A 17 19.82 -2.82 -29.95
N THR A 18 20.62 -3.88 -29.97
CA THR A 18 20.23 -5.21 -29.47
C THR A 18 19.96 -5.16 -27.98
N THR A 19 20.85 -4.53 -27.19
CA THR A 19 20.66 -4.35 -25.75
C THR A 19 19.38 -3.57 -25.43
N LEU A 20 19.10 -2.49 -26.18
CA LEU A 20 17.88 -1.71 -26.01
C LEU A 20 16.61 -2.53 -26.32
N LEU A 21 16.64 -3.39 -27.35
CA LEU A 21 15.50 -4.26 -27.65
C LEU A 21 15.30 -5.34 -26.57
N VAL A 22 16.38 -5.97 -26.11
CA VAL A 22 16.32 -7.02 -25.07
C VAL A 22 15.74 -6.48 -23.75
N ILE A 23 16.07 -5.23 -23.38
CA ILE A 23 15.55 -4.60 -22.16
C ILE A 23 14.18 -3.93 -22.40
N GLY A 24 14.03 -3.27 -23.54
CA GLY A 24 12.87 -2.43 -23.84
C GLY A 24 11.62 -3.21 -24.20
N VAL A 25 11.74 -4.31 -24.95
CA VAL A 25 10.58 -5.10 -25.39
C VAL A 25 9.83 -5.73 -24.21
N PRO A 26 10.46 -6.44 -23.25
CA PRO A 26 9.75 -6.98 -22.09
C PRO A 26 9.05 -5.90 -21.28
N ARG A 27 9.71 -4.76 -21.06
CA ARG A 27 9.12 -3.64 -20.31
C ARG A 27 7.92 -3.03 -21.03
N PHE A 28 8.01 -2.83 -22.35
CA PHE A 28 6.89 -2.36 -23.16
C PHE A 28 5.70 -3.32 -23.10
N LEU A 29 5.94 -4.63 -23.23
CA LEU A 29 4.90 -5.65 -23.13
C LEU A 29 4.28 -5.68 -21.72
N ALA A 30 5.08 -5.56 -20.67
CA ALA A 30 4.59 -5.48 -19.30
C ALA A 30 3.61 -4.30 -19.13
N GLU A 31 3.98 -3.08 -19.58
CA GLU A 31 3.10 -1.90 -19.52
C GLU A 31 1.81 -2.08 -20.34
N LEU A 32 1.90 -2.74 -21.51
CA LEU A 32 0.73 -3.06 -22.32
C LEU A 32 -0.23 -4.01 -21.57
N MET A 33 0.29 -5.01 -20.85
CA MET A 33 -0.52 -5.90 -20.04
C MET A 33 -1.20 -5.20 -18.86
N LEU A 34 -0.64 -4.09 -18.35
CA LEU A 34 -1.22 -3.32 -17.25
C LEU A 34 -2.43 -2.47 -17.67
N VAL A 35 -2.61 -2.21 -18.97
CA VAL A 35 -3.63 -1.28 -19.50
C VAL A 35 -5.05 -1.61 -19.01
N PRO A 36 -5.55 -2.86 -19.11
CA PRO A 36 -6.93 -3.16 -18.73
C PRO A 36 -7.22 -2.92 -17.24
N GLY A 37 -6.25 -3.23 -16.36
CA GLY A 37 -6.41 -3.09 -14.91
C GLY A 37 -6.19 -1.69 -14.37
N THR A 38 -5.49 -0.81 -15.10
CA THR A 38 -5.13 0.53 -14.59
C THR A 38 -6.35 1.40 -14.23
N PRO A 39 -7.40 1.51 -15.08
CA PRO A 39 -8.59 2.26 -14.71
C PRO A 39 -9.31 1.71 -13.46
N ILE A 40 -9.32 0.39 -13.28
CA ILE A 40 -9.91 -0.27 -12.10
C ILE A 40 -9.12 0.09 -10.84
N TYR A 41 -7.79 0.06 -10.93
CA TYR A 41 -6.92 0.48 -9.83
C TYR A 41 -7.15 1.94 -9.41
N GLU A 42 -7.32 2.83 -10.39
CA GLU A 42 -7.59 4.26 -10.14
C GLU A 42 -8.92 4.46 -9.42
N ARG A 43 -9.97 3.73 -9.82
CA ARG A 43 -11.27 3.70 -9.14
C ARG A 43 -11.17 3.18 -7.70
N ILE A 44 -10.43 2.09 -7.48
CA ILE A 44 -10.17 1.61 -6.10
C ILE A 44 -9.43 2.68 -5.29
N SER A 45 -8.44 3.34 -5.89
CA SER A 45 -7.64 4.38 -5.23
C SER A 45 -8.45 5.66 -4.93
N SER A 46 -9.49 5.95 -5.71
CA SER A 46 -10.46 7.02 -5.43
C SER A 46 -11.48 6.65 -4.35
N GLY A 47 -11.49 5.38 -3.91
CA GLY A 47 -12.41 4.86 -2.90
C GLY A 47 -13.73 4.34 -3.46
N GLU A 48 -13.81 4.10 -4.77
CA GLU A 48 -14.97 3.46 -5.39
C GLU A 48 -15.03 1.97 -5.07
N ASN A 49 -16.25 1.45 -4.90
CA ASN A 49 -16.49 0.02 -4.87
C ASN A 49 -16.50 -0.52 -6.31
N VAL A 50 -15.55 -1.40 -6.62
CA VAL A 50 -15.47 -2.14 -7.89
C VAL A 50 -16.08 -3.54 -7.74
N SER A 51 -16.53 -4.15 -8.84
CA SER A 51 -17.10 -5.51 -8.80
C SER A 51 -16.00 -6.57 -8.62
N ASP A 52 -16.39 -7.84 -8.45
CA ASP A 52 -15.41 -8.93 -8.35
C ASP A 52 -14.81 -9.27 -9.73
N GLU A 53 -15.58 -9.09 -10.82
CA GLU A 53 -15.07 -9.19 -12.19
C GLU A 53 -14.02 -8.11 -12.49
N ASP A 54 -14.22 -6.89 -12.00
CA ASP A 54 -13.21 -5.82 -12.07
C ASP A 54 -11.93 -6.24 -11.32
N LEU A 55 -12.05 -6.88 -10.16
CA LEU A 55 -10.89 -7.38 -9.42
C LEU A 55 -10.15 -8.49 -10.17
N ASP A 56 -10.88 -9.38 -10.88
CA ASP A 56 -10.28 -10.42 -11.71
C ASP A 56 -9.51 -9.86 -12.90
N VAL A 57 -10.05 -8.83 -13.58
CA VAL A 57 -9.35 -8.13 -14.67
C VAL A 57 -8.08 -7.45 -14.14
N LEU A 58 -8.17 -6.79 -12.98
CA LEU A 58 -7.01 -6.18 -12.34
C LEU A 58 -5.96 -7.25 -11.98
N GLU A 59 -6.37 -8.36 -11.34
CA GLU A 59 -5.48 -9.48 -11.01
C GLU A 59 -4.75 -10.00 -12.24
N GLN A 60 -5.49 -10.38 -13.28
CA GLN A 60 -4.95 -10.98 -14.49
C GLN A 60 -3.95 -10.05 -15.18
N SER A 61 -4.26 -8.74 -15.24
CA SER A 61 -3.36 -7.74 -15.82
C SER A 61 -2.00 -7.69 -15.10
N ARG A 62 -1.99 -7.80 -13.76
CA ARG A 62 -0.76 -7.74 -12.96
C ARG A 62 0.03 -9.05 -13.05
N VAL A 63 -0.65 -10.19 -13.03
CA VAL A 63 -0.02 -11.51 -13.23
C VAL A 63 0.66 -11.59 -14.59
N GLN A 64 -0.03 -11.15 -15.65
CA GLN A 64 0.55 -11.13 -17.00
C GLN A 64 1.75 -10.18 -17.09
N ALA A 65 1.66 -8.98 -16.52
CA ALA A 65 2.78 -8.03 -16.52
C ALA A 65 4.02 -8.57 -15.79
N ILE A 66 3.84 -9.24 -14.64
CA ILE A 66 4.92 -9.89 -13.88
C ILE A 66 5.62 -10.97 -14.72
N GLY A 67 4.88 -11.69 -15.58
CA GLY A 67 5.44 -12.68 -16.50
C GLY A 67 6.45 -12.10 -17.49
N PHE A 68 6.46 -10.79 -17.72
CA PHE A 68 7.44 -10.10 -18.57
C PHE A 68 8.55 -9.43 -17.76
N VAL A 69 8.20 -8.70 -16.70
CA VAL A 69 9.15 -7.96 -15.86
C VAL A 69 8.68 -7.95 -14.41
N GLU A 70 9.56 -8.35 -13.49
CA GLU A 70 9.33 -8.16 -12.06
C GLU A 70 9.32 -6.67 -11.72
N HIS A 71 8.13 -6.14 -11.40
CA HIS A 71 7.97 -4.74 -11.03
C HIS A 71 7.31 -4.64 -9.64
N PRO A 72 7.88 -3.88 -8.69
CA PRO A 72 7.35 -3.78 -7.32
C PRO A 72 5.88 -3.35 -7.27
N ARG A 73 5.48 -2.46 -8.18
CA ARG A 73 4.08 -2.00 -8.27
C ARG A 73 3.12 -3.15 -8.58
N SER A 74 3.47 -4.05 -9.48
CA SER A 74 2.57 -5.15 -9.88
C SER A 74 2.28 -6.08 -8.71
N TYR A 75 3.30 -6.42 -7.91
CA TYR A 75 3.14 -7.19 -6.68
C TYR A 75 2.32 -6.45 -5.62
N THR A 76 2.59 -5.17 -5.39
CA THR A 76 1.82 -4.39 -4.39
C THR A 76 0.37 -4.10 -4.80
N ASP A 77 0.08 -4.07 -6.11
CA ASP A 77 -1.26 -4.02 -6.66
C ASP A 77 -1.97 -5.38 -6.52
N LEU A 78 -1.30 -6.52 -6.78
CA LEU A 78 -1.86 -7.85 -6.48
C LEU A 78 -2.17 -8.02 -4.99
N GLY A 79 -1.27 -7.55 -4.14
CA GLY A 79 -1.50 -7.51 -2.70
C GLY A 79 -2.78 -6.76 -2.31
N LEU A 80 -3.09 -5.66 -2.99
CA LEU A 80 -4.35 -4.93 -2.81
C LEU A 80 -5.56 -5.75 -3.30
N VAL A 81 -5.46 -6.37 -4.47
CA VAL A 81 -6.55 -7.20 -5.02
C VAL A 81 -6.91 -8.32 -4.04
N TYR A 82 -5.92 -9.08 -3.56
CA TYR A 82 -6.15 -10.17 -2.63
C TYR A 82 -6.64 -9.70 -1.27
N LEU A 83 -6.17 -8.55 -0.76
CA LEU A 83 -6.75 -7.92 0.44
C LEU A 83 -8.24 -7.62 0.25
N LEU A 84 -8.63 -7.07 -0.90
CA LEU A 84 -10.04 -6.76 -1.20
C LEU A 84 -10.88 -8.04 -1.32
N LYS A 85 -10.39 -9.07 -2.02
CA LYS A 85 -11.06 -10.38 -2.10
C LYS A 85 -11.23 -11.02 -0.72
N ALA A 86 -10.19 -10.99 0.12
CA ALA A 86 -10.25 -11.49 1.49
C ALA A 86 -11.28 -10.74 2.35
N SER A 87 -11.42 -9.43 2.15
CA SER A 87 -12.37 -8.60 2.90
C SER A 87 -13.84 -8.83 2.51
N ARG A 88 -14.09 -9.31 1.29
CA ARG A 88 -15.44 -9.48 0.71
C ARG A 88 -15.98 -10.89 0.83
N THR A 89 -15.12 -11.91 0.78
CA THR A 89 -15.58 -13.29 0.86
C THR A 89 -16.17 -13.61 2.25
N ALA A 90 -17.29 -14.33 2.25
CA ALA A 90 -17.94 -14.82 3.45
C ALA A 90 -17.33 -16.17 3.91
N ASP A 91 -16.65 -16.89 3.02
CA ASP A 91 -16.01 -18.17 3.35
C ASP A 91 -14.72 -17.92 4.16
N PRO A 92 -14.63 -18.40 5.40
CA PRO A 92 -13.43 -18.24 6.23
C PRO A 92 -12.16 -18.84 5.60
N SER A 93 -12.29 -19.96 4.88
CA SER A 93 -11.16 -20.64 4.26
C SER A 93 -10.60 -19.83 3.08
N GLU A 94 -11.48 -19.26 2.25
CA GLU A 94 -11.07 -18.36 1.18
C GLU A 94 -10.50 -17.05 1.72
N LYS A 95 -11.09 -16.51 2.79
CA LYS A 95 -10.58 -15.30 3.44
C LYS A 95 -9.12 -15.48 3.86
N LEU A 96 -8.81 -16.60 4.52
CA LEU A 96 -7.43 -16.90 4.94
C LEU A 96 -6.50 -17.10 3.74
N ARG A 97 -6.96 -17.85 2.72
CA ARG A 97 -6.17 -18.05 1.49
C ARG A 97 -5.83 -16.72 0.81
N TYR A 98 -6.80 -15.83 0.63
CA TYR A 98 -6.56 -14.52 0.02
C TYR A 98 -5.69 -13.62 0.91
N ALA A 99 -5.84 -13.68 2.23
CA ALA A 99 -4.96 -12.96 3.14
C ALA A 99 -3.49 -13.42 3.01
N ASP A 100 -3.24 -14.72 2.88
CA ASP A 100 -1.89 -15.26 2.67
C ASP A 100 -1.29 -14.82 1.33
N LEU A 101 -2.09 -14.91 0.25
CA LEU A 101 -1.68 -14.40 -1.07
C LEU A 101 -1.36 -12.89 -1.04
N ALA A 102 -2.15 -12.11 -0.29
CA ALA A 102 -1.90 -10.69 -0.11
C ALA A 102 -0.58 -10.43 0.62
N ILE A 103 -0.31 -11.15 1.72
CA ILE A 103 0.96 -11.04 2.48
C ILE A 103 2.15 -11.39 1.59
N GLU A 104 2.08 -12.49 0.85
CA GLU A 104 3.16 -12.93 -0.04
C GLU A 104 3.49 -11.84 -1.07
N ASN A 105 2.49 -11.37 -1.80
CA ASN A 105 2.67 -10.38 -2.85
C ASN A 105 3.14 -9.02 -2.29
N LEU A 106 2.58 -8.56 -1.17
CA LEU A 106 3.02 -7.33 -0.52
C LEU A 106 4.48 -7.44 -0.07
N LYS A 107 4.89 -8.57 0.52
CA LYS A 107 6.27 -8.79 0.94
C LYS A 107 7.24 -8.83 -0.24
N THR A 108 6.89 -9.53 -1.32
CA THR A 108 7.71 -9.55 -2.54
C THR A 108 7.88 -8.14 -3.11
N GLY A 109 6.78 -7.40 -3.25
CA GLY A 109 6.82 -6.01 -3.71
C GLY A 109 7.62 -5.08 -2.79
N LEU A 110 7.52 -5.25 -1.48
CA LEU A 110 8.31 -4.51 -0.48
C LEU A 110 9.79 -4.90 -0.48
N GLY A 111 10.13 -6.14 -0.84
CA GLY A 111 11.52 -6.56 -1.04
C GLY A 111 12.18 -5.81 -2.20
N LEU A 112 11.42 -5.52 -3.25
CA LEU A 112 11.86 -4.74 -4.41
C LEU A 112 11.79 -3.21 -4.17
N ALA A 113 10.84 -2.74 -3.35
CA ALA A 113 10.62 -1.33 -3.04
C ALA A 113 10.29 -1.10 -1.55
N PRO A 114 11.29 -1.13 -0.65
CA PRO A 114 11.07 -1.10 0.81
C PRO A 114 10.50 0.21 1.33
N LEU A 115 10.56 1.30 0.56
CA LEU A 115 10.05 2.62 0.93
C LEU A 115 8.58 2.84 0.54
N ASN A 116 7.88 1.80 0.08
CA ASN A 116 6.47 1.92 -0.32
C ASN A 116 5.53 1.94 0.91
N THR A 117 5.15 3.13 1.35
CA THR A 117 4.24 3.29 2.50
C THR A 117 2.87 2.64 2.31
N PHE A 118 2.32 2.64 1.09
CA PHE A 118 0.99 2.09 0.83
C PHE A 118 1.00 0.58 1.02
N ALA A 119 2.06 -0.09 0.54
CA ALA A 119 2.23 -1.53 0.70
C ALA A 119 2.40 -1.93 2.17
N TRP A 120 3.18 -1.19 2.96
CA TRP A 120 3.30 -1.43 4.41
C TRP A 120 1.95 -1.28 5.14
N LEU A 121 1.16 -0.28 4.81
CA LEU A 121 -0.16 -0.08 5.43
C LEU A 121 -1.15 -1.17 5.03
N ARG A 122 -1.15 -1.59 3.76
CA ARG A 122 -1.95 -2.72 3.29
C ARG A 122 -1.54 -4.00 4.02
N LEU A 123 -0.24 -4.23 4.20
CA LEU A 123 0.27 -5.41 4.90
C LEU A 123 -0.21 -5.44 6.36
N SER A 124 -0.18 -4.29 7.04
CA SER A 124 -0.77 -4.15 8.38
C SER A 124 -2.26 -4.51 8.40
N SER A 125 -3.02 -4.02 7.41
CA SER A 125 -4.46 -4.30 7.29
C SER A 125 -4.74 -5.79 7.06
N VAL A 126 -3.91 -6.47 6.25
CA VAL A 126 -4.05 -7.92 6.03
C VAL A 126 -3.75 -8.71 7.30
N TYR A 127 -2.73 -8.32 8.08
CA TYR A 127 -2.45 -8.97 9.36
C TYR A 127 -3.61 -8.84 10.34
N ILE A 128 -4.23 -7.66 10.45
CA ILE A 128 -5.46 -7.47 11.25
C ILE A 128 -6.57 -8.40 10.76
N LEU A 129 -6.74 -8.53 9.44
CA LEU A 129 -7.77 -9.40 8.87
C LEU A 129 -7.57 -10.89 9.23
N LYS A 130 -6.33 -11.32 9.48
CA LYS A 130 -6.03 -12.70 9.84
C LYS A 130 -6.42 -13.05 11.28
N GLY A 131 -6.35 -12.10 12.21
CA GLY A 131 -6.70 -12.32 13.61
C GLY A 131 -5.79 -11.61 14.59
N GLU A 132 -6.16 -11.68 15.87
CA GLU A 132 -5.47 -11.00 16.97
C GLU A 132 -4.05 -11.52 17.17
N GLU A 133 -3.80 -12.79 16.84
CA GLU A 133 -2.48 -13.42 16.92
C GLU A 133 -1.45 -12.77 15.99
N PHE A 134 -1.89 -12.01 14.97
CA PHE A 134 -1.03 -11.27 14.04
C PHE A 134 -0.95 -9.76 14.35
N HIS A 135 -1.51 -9.30 15.47
CA HIS A 135 -1.50 -7.87 15.81
C HIS A 135 -0.10 -7.29 16.02
N SER A 136 0.88 -8.10 16.44
CA SER A 136 2.27 -7.65 16.58
C SER A 136 2.89 -7.32 15.22
N GLU A 137 2.71 -8.21 14.23
CA GLU A 137 3.14 -8.03 12.85
C GLU A 137 2.38 -6.89 12.17
N ALA A 138 1.08 -6.77 12.46
CA ALA A 138 0.27 -5.65 12.01
C ALA A 138 0.82 -4.31 12.51
N LEU A 139 1.18 -4.23 13.80
CA LEU A 139 1.75 -3.03 14.41
C LEU A 139 3.12 -2.68 13.82
N ASP A 140 3.99 -3.66 13.62
CA ASP A 140 5.28 -3.46 12.96
C ASP A 140 5.12 -2.93 11.52
N ALA A 141 4.22 -3.53 10.73
CA ALA A 141 3.92 -3.05 9.38
C ALA A 141 3.32 -1.64 9.39
N TRP A 142 2.45 -1.32 10.36
CA TRP A 142 1.90 0.03 10.52
C TRP A 142 2.99 1.05 10.84
N ARG A 143 3.90 0.74 11.78
CA ARG A 143 5.05 1.59 12.12
C ARG A 143 5.92 1.87 10.89
N LYS A 144 6.22 0.84 10.10
CA LYS A 144 6.98 0.98 8.84
C LYS A 144 6.25 1.86 7.82
N SER A 145 4.92 1.77 7.74
CA SER A 145 4.14 2.68 6.90
C SER A 145 4.32 4.14 7.31
N VAL A 146 4.36 4.44 8.62
CA VAL A 146 4.58 5.79 9.12
C VAL A 146 6.04 6.23 8.91
N ALA A 147 7.01 5.34 9.16
CA ALA A 147 8.43 5.64 9.06
C ALA A 147 8.88 5.93 7.61
N THR A 148 8.31 5.23 6.63
CA THR A 148 8.65 5.40 5.21
C THR A 148 8.13 6.71 4.64
N ALA A 149 6.97 7.20 5.09
CA ALA A 149 6.43 8.50 4.68
C ALA A 149 5.58 9.12 5.79
N ARG A 150 6.20 9.85 6.73
CA ARG A 150 5.49 10.42 7.89
C ARG A 150 4.33 11.34 7.51
N PHE A 151 4.49 12.11 6.42
CA PHE A 151 3.46 12.97 5.84
C PHE A 151 3.06 12.42 4.47
N GLU A 152 1.99 11.61 4.44
CA GLU A 152 1.41 11.08 3.20
C GLU A 152 -0.12 11.29 3.24
N PRO A 153 -0.62 12.38 2.64
CA PRO A 153 -2.03 12.76 2.68
C PRO A 153 -3.03 11.68 2.30
N PHE A 154 -2.68 10.83 1.32
CA PHE A 154 -3.62 9.87 0.76
C PHE A 154 -3.87 8.66 1.66
N VAL A 155 -3.00 8.40 2.64
CA VAL A 155 -3.14 7.25 3.56
C VAL A 155 -3.52 7.63 4.98
N PHE A 156 -3.62 8.92 5.32
CA PHE A 156 -3.88 9.36 6.70
C PHE A 156 -5.10 8.68 7.32
N THR A 157 -6.26 8.72 6.66
CA THR A 157 -7.49 8.13 7.21
C THR A 157 -7.35 6.64 7.45
N SER A 158 -6.71 5.92 6.54
CA SER A 158 -6.47 4.48 6.67
C SER A 158 -5.46 4.17 7.78
N ARG A 159 -4.38 4.96 7.91
CA ARG A 159 -3.41 4.84 9.02
C ARG A 159 -4.08 5.07 10.37
N LEU A 160 -4.98 6.04 10.48
CA LEU A 160 -5.73 6.29 11.71
C LEU A 160 -6.65 5.13 12.05
N HIS A 161 -7.39 4.62 11.06
CA HIS A 161 -8.27 3.47 11.27
C HIS A 161 -7.47 2.26 11.78
N VAL A 162 -6.44 1.85 11.04
CA VAL A 162 -5.58 0.71 11.39
C VAL A 162 -4.90 0.92 12.75
N GLY A 163 -4.38 2.13 13.00
CA GLY A 163 -3.74 2.46 14.28
C GLY A 163 -4.71 2.39 15.47
N ILE A 164 -5.97 2.80 15.29
CA ILE A 164 -7.00 2.68 16.33
C ILE A 164 -7.35 1.21 16.57
N MET A 165 -7.45 0.38 15.53
CA MET A 165 -7.70 -1.06 15.70
C MET A 165 -6.58 -1.74 16.49
N LEU A 166 -5.34 -1.29 16.32
CA LEU A 166 -4.16 -1.82 17.01
C LEU A 166 -3.90 -1.17 18.37
N TYR A 167 -4.72 -0.22 18.81
CA TYR A 167 -4.46 0.58 20.01
C TYR A 167 -4.21 -0.28 21.27
N ALA A 168 -4.92 -1.40 21.42
CA ALA A 168 -4.81 -2.28 22.59
C ALA A 168 -3.42 -2.93 22.76
N VAL A 169 -2.64 -3.04 21.69
CA VAL A 169 -1.29 -3.65 21.70
C VAL A 169 -0.16 -2.63 21.54
N MET A 170 -0.49 -1.34 21.47
CA MET A 170 0.47 -0.26 21.29
C MET A 170 1.26 0.05 22.56
N SER A 171 2.55 0.34 22.43
CA SER A 171 3.34 0.95 23.50
C SER A 171 3.01 2.45 23.65
N THR A 172 3.52 3.09 24.70
CA THR A 172 3.38 4.54 24.90
C THR A 172 3.95 5.34 23.71
N GLU A 173 5.06 4.88 23.13
CA GLU A 173 5.69 5.48 21.96
C GLU A 173 4.79 5.37 20.73
N ASP A 174 4.13 4.23 20.53
CA ASP A 174 3.20 4.04 19.42
C ASP A 174 1.95 4.90 19.55
N VAL A 175 1.40 5.00 20.76
CA VAL A 175 0.27 5.90 21.04
C VAL A 175 0.66 7.33 20.74
N THR A 176 1.89 7.74 21.10
CA THR A 176 2.43 9.06 20.77
C THR A 176 2.53 9.25 19.24
N LEU A 177 3.03 8.23 18.52
CA LEU A 177 3.10 8.26 17.07
C LEU A 177 1.71 8.35 16.41
N LEU A 178 0.72 7.63 16.93
CA LEU A 178 -0.66 7.68 16.47
C LEU A 178 -1.30 9.05 16.72
N ARG A 179 -1.05 9.69 17.87
CA ARG A 179 -1.48 11.08 18.14
C ARG A 179 -0.91 12.04 17.10
N VAL A 180 0.40 11.97 16.85
CA VAL A 180 1.06 12.79 15.82
C VAL A 180 0.42 12.58 14.44
N GLN A 181 0.16 11.33 14.03
CA GLN A 181 -0.52 11.07 12.76
C GLN A 181 -1.95 11.62 12.75
N THR A 182 -2.65 11.59 13.89
CA THR A 182 -3.99 12.17 14.04
C THR A 182 -3.97 13.67 13.83
N GLU A 183 -3.01 14.37 14.44
CA GLU A 183 -2.83 15.81 14.28
C GLU A 183 -2.51 16.20 12.84
N LEU A 184 -1.55 15.51 12.21
CA LEU A 184 -1.18 15.76 10.81
C LEU A 184 -2.38 15.56 9.88
N ALA A 185 -3.15 14.48 10.06
CA ALA A 185 -4.36 14.23 9.29
C ALA A 185 -5.42 15.32 9.49
N TYR A 186 -5.62 15.77 10.73
CA TYR A 186 -6.60 16.80 11.07
C TYR A 186 -6.21 18.16 10.50
N ASN A 187 -4.92 18.51 10.56
CA ASN A 187 -4.38 19.74 10.00
C ASN A 187 -4.43 19.75 8.47
N TRP A 188 -4.19 18.60 7.83
CA TRP A 188 -4.32 18.46 6.38
C TRP A 188 -5.76 18.62 5.90
N ASN A 189 -6.69 17.84 6.46
CA ASN A 189 -8.10 17.89 6.03
C ASN A 189 -9.06 17.47 7.15
N ARG A 190 -9.32 18.40 8.06
CA ARG A 190 -10.29 18.27 9.17
C ARG A 190 -11.66 17.77 8.72
N GLY A 191 -12.16 18.28 7.60
CA GLY A 191 -13.47 17.91 7.06
C GLY A 191 -13.55 16.43 6.72
N LYS A 192 -12.57 15.95 5.94
CA LYS A 192 -12.44 14.54 5.54
C LYS A 192 -12.25 13.61 6.75
N VAL A 193 -11.38 13.97 7.69
CA VAL A 193 -11.14 13.15 8.90
C VAL A 193 -12.39 13.04 9.77
N ARG A 194 -13.15 14.14 9.97
CA ARG A 194 -14.41 14.11 10.72
C ARG A 194 -15.51 13.33 10.01
N ALA A 195 -15.63 13.49 8.69
CA ALA A 195 -16.58 12.72 7.89
C ALA A 195 -16.30 11.22 7.99
N TYR A 196 -15.04 10.83 7.79
CA TYR A 196 -14.58 9.46 7.91
C TYR A 196 -14.80 8.89 9.32
N GLY A 197 -14.45 9.67 10.37
CA GLY A 197 -14.64 9.27 11.75
C GLY A 197 -16.10 9.08 12.14
N ARG A 198 -17.04 9.87 11.59
CA ARG A 198 -18.47 9.65 11.78
C ARG A 198 -18.96 8.38 11.08
N GLN A 199 -18.56 8.20 9.82
CA GLN A 199 -18.98 7.05 9.01
C GLN A 199 -18.53 5.72 9.63
N ASN A 200 -17.36 5.70 10.28
CA ASN A 200 -16.76 4.48 10.84
C ASN A 200 -16.83 4.41 12.38
N GLY A 201 -17.60 5.28 13.04
CA GLY A 201 -17.73 5.25 14.51
C GLY A 201 -16.46 5.62 15.30
N LEU A 202 -15.46 6.25 14.67
CA LEU A 202 -14.17 6.60 15.27
C LEU A 202 -14.16 7.97 15.98
N MET A 203 -15.30 8.66 16.08
CA MET A 203 -15.36 9.99 16.70
C MET A 203 -14.85 10.05 18.16
N PRO A 204 -15.13 9.07 19.05
CA PRO A 204 -14.56 9.06 20.39
C PRO A 204 -13.03 9.02 20.36
N TRP A 205 -12.47 8.16 19.51
CA TRP A 205 -11.02 8.03 19.32
C TRP A 205 -10.38 9.32 18.79
N LEU A 206 -11.00 9.96 17.80
CA LEU A 206 -10.49 11.24 17.27
C LEU A 206 -10.53 12.37 18.31
N LYS A 207 -11.47 12.35 19.26
CA LYS A 207 -11.47 13.29 20.39
C LYS A 207 -10.37 12.96 21.39
N PHE A 208 -10.17 11.68 21.69
CA PHE A 208 -9.16 11.20 22.64
C PHE A 208 -7.72 11.37 22.14
N LEU A 209 -7.48 11.15 20.85
CA LEU A 209 -6.17 11.24 20.21
C LEU A 209 -5.87 12.64 19.64
N GLY A 210 -6.91 13.46 19.44
CA GLY A 210 -6.77 14.75 18.79
C GLY A 210 -6.17 15.85 19.68
N PRO A 211 -5.77 16.99 19.08
CA PRO A 211 -5.09 18.08 19.79
C PRO A 211 -5.88 18.68 20.97
N GLN A 212 -7.21 18.51 20.95
CA GLN A 212 -8.08 18.98 22.04
C GLN A 212 -7.88 18.21 23.34
N ALA A 213 -7.45 16.94 23.28
CA ALA A 213 -7.16 16.14 24.46
C ALA A 213 -5.96 16.72 25.23
N GLU A 214 -4.91 17.17 24.53
CA GLU A 214 -3.76 17.81 25.17
C GLU A 214 -4.13 19.13 25.84
N ALA A 215 -4.95 19.96 25.19
CA ALA A 215 -5.40 21.21 25.78
C ALA A 215 -6.15 20.96 27.09
N ALA A 216 -7.11 20.02 27.10
CA ALA A 216 -7.87 19.66 28.29
C ALA A 216 -6.98 19.11 29.42
N GLN A 217 -5.96 18.32 29.09
CA GLN A 217 -5.06 17.73 30.08
C GLN A 217 -4.07 18.75 30.68
N ARG A 218 -3.64 19.75 29.90
CA ARG A 218 -2.84 20.88 30.42
C ARG A 218 -3.63 21.73 31.41
N TYR A 219 -4.92 21.95 31.17
CA TYR A 219 -5.79 22.69 32.11
C TYR A 219 -6.04 21.96 33.44
N LEU A 220 -6.00 20.63 33.46
CA LEU A 220 -6.19 19.85 34.69
C LEU A 220 -4.93 19.78 35.57
N ASN A 221 -3.76 20.04 34.98
CA ASN A 221 -2.47 19.97 35.67
C ASN A 221 -1.89 21.35 36.02
N SER A 222 -2.63 22.43 35.71
CA SER A 222 -2.31 23.83 36.05
C SER A 222 -3.16 24.30 37.22
#